data_AF-A0A7J0ALT5-F1
#
_entry.id   AF-A0A7J0ALT5-F1
#
_cell.length_a   1.000
_cell.length_b   1.000
_cell.length_c   1.000
_cell.angle_alpha   90.00
_cell.angle_beta   90.00
_cell.angle_gamma   90.00
#
_symmetry.space_group_name_H-M   'P 1'
#
loop_
_entity.id
_entity.type
_entity.pdbx_description
1 polymer ?
#
loop_
_entity_poly.entity_id
_entity_poly.type
_entity_poly.pdbx_seq_one_letter_code
_entity_poly.pdbx_strand_id
1 'polypeptide(L)'
;MIFNPAPDYAEMLAREEQENLPEAPTDAPDSPDARIAAFILREHPAAHKEEEPEPQADEESEKSPIPRPEHSDDSLLSESLARIFIKQGRYERAHEIISGLRLKFPKKSAYFADQLRFLQKLIINQRRKEASQSHGDSKN
;
A
#
# COMPACT_ATOMS: atom_id res chain seq x y z
N MET A 1 8.71 25.44 38.43
CA MET A 1 8.44 24.63 37.23
C MET A 1 7.19 23.81 37.50
N ILE A 2 6.13 23.99 36.70
CA ILE A 2 4.96 23.10 36.73
C ILE A 2 5.26 22.04 35.68
N PHE A 3 5.67 20.86 36.12
CA PHE A 3 5.87 19.69 35.27
C PHE A 3 4.48 19.17 34.92
N ASN A 4 4.14 19.13 33.63
CA ASN A 4 2.98 18.41 33.13
C ASN A 4 3.50 17.05 32.65
N PRO A 5 3.54 16.01 33.50
CA PRO A 5 3.89 14.69 33.04
C PRO A 5 2.77 14.25 32.10
N ALA A 6 3.04 14.28 30.79
CA ALA A 6 2.22 13.52 29.87
C ALA A 6 2.34 12.05 30.33
N PRO A 7 1.24 11.34 30.64
CA PRO A 7 1.33 9.91 30.84
C PRO A 7 1.97 9.31 29.59
N ASP A 8 2.92 8.40 29.77
CA ASP A 8 3.54 7.73 28.64
C ASP A 8 2.44 6.99 27.89
N TYR A 9 2.14 7.48 26.68
CA TYR A 9 1.06 6.94 25.87
C TYR A 9 1.33 5.47 25.52
N ALA A 10 2.60 5.08 25.46
CA ALA A 10 2.99 3.68 25.27
C ALA A 10 2.53 2.80 26.44
N GLU A 11 2.71 3.26 27.69
CA GLU A 11 2.27 2.52 28.88
C GLU A 11 0.75 2.43 28.96
N MET A 12 0.04 3.51 28.62
CA MET A 12 -1.42 3.52 28.63
C MET A 12 -1.99 2.53 27.60
N LEU A 13 -1.43 2.50 26.39
CA LEU A 13 -1.84 1.58 25.33
C LEU A 13 -1.53 0.12 25.71
N ALA A 14 -0.36 -0.14 26.30
CA ALA A 14 0.02 -1.47 26.76
C ALA A 14 -0.93 -1.99 27.86
N ARG A 15 -1.34 -1.11 28.78
CA ARG A 15 -2.30 -1.44 29.84
C ARG A 15 -3.69 -1.74 29.28
N GLU A 16 -4.17 -0.93 28.33
CA GLU A 16 -5.46 -1.11 27.67
C GLU A 16 -5.51 -2.40 26.85
N GLU A 17 -4.42 -2.75 26.17
CA GLU A 17 -4.29 -4.01 25.44
C GLU A 17 -4.34 -5.22 26.39
N GLN A 18 -3.63 -5.16 27.52
CA GLN A 18 -3.68 -6.21 28.54
C GLN A 18 -5.08 -6.39 29.17
N GLU A 19 -5.82 -5.30 29.34
CA GLU A 19 -7.18 -5.33 29.89
C GLU A 19 -8.21 -5.86 28.88
N ASN A 20 -7.96 -5.70 27.57
CA ASN A 20 -8.84 -6.14 26.49
C ASN A 20 -8.47 -7.49 25.87
N LEU A 21 -7.57 -8.26 26.49
CA LEU A 21 -7.23 -9.60 26.01
C LEU A 21 -8.44 -10.54 26.14
N PRO A 22 -8.79 -11.31 25.09
CA PRO A 22 -9.90 -12.24 25.17
C PRO A 22 -9.60 -13.36 26.17
N GLU A 23 -10.56 -13.66 27.05
CA GLU A 23 -10.49 -14.82 27.94
C GLU A 23 -10.54 -16.13 27.14
N ALA A 24 -9.93 -17.18 27.69
CA ALA A 24 -9.98 -18.49 27.07
C ALA A 24 -11.45 -18.96 26.95
N PRO A 25 -11.93 -19.31 25.74
CA PRO A 25 -13.31 -19.68 25.51
C PRO A 25 -13.65 -20.99 26.24
N THR A 26 -14.54 -20.94 27.24
CA THR A 26 -14.92 -22.12 28.05
C THR A 26 -16.07 -22.92 27.47
N ASP A 27 -16.95 -22.28 26.68
CA ASP A 27 -18.28 -22.86 26.37
C ASP A 27 -18.37 -23.55 25.00
N ALA A 28 -17.44 -23.27 24.08
CA ALA A 28 -17.44 -23.85 22.73
C ALA A 28 -16.01 -23.92 22.12
N PRO A 29 -15.24 -24.98 22.41
CA PRO A 29 -13.81 -25.05 22.02
C PRO A 29 -13.55 -25.09 20.51
N ASP A 30 -14.58 -25.38 19.70
CA ASP A 30 -14.47 -25.53 18.24
C ASP A 30 -15.09 -24.38 17.43
N SER A 31 -15.54 -23.31 18.09
CA SER A 31 -16.10 -22.15 17.40
C SER A 31 -15.00 -21.34 16.66
N PRO A 32 -15.35 -20.61 15.59
CA PRO A 32 -14.43 -19.69 14.94
C PRO A 32 -13.82 -18.69 15.92
N ASP A 33 -14.64 -18.18 16.85
CA ASP A 33 -14.23 -17.22 17.88
C ASP A 33 -13.19 -17.83 18.83
N ALA A 34 -13.33 -19.11 19.16
CA ALA A 34 -12.38 -19.81 20.02
C ALA A 34 -11.00 -19.96 19.37
N ARG A 35 -10.97 -20.20 18.05
CA ARG A 35 -9.73 -20.28 17.27
C ARG A 35 -9.05 -18.92 17.14
N ILE A 36 -9.84 -17.85 17.01
CA ILE A 36 -9.34 -16.47 16.98
C ILE A 36 -8.73 -16.10 18.34
N ALA A 37 -9.42 -16.38 19.45
CA ALA A 37 -8.90 -16.14 20.79
C ALA A 37 -7.61 -16.92 21.06
N ALA A 38 -7.55 -18.20 20.66
CA ALA A 38 -6.35 -19.03 20.80
C ALA A 38 -5.17 -18.51 19.96
N PHE A 39 -5.42 -17.98 18.77
CA PHE A 39 -4.39 -17.37 17.92
C PHE A 39 -3.85 -16.07 18.54
N ILE A 40 -4.74 -15.20 19.02
CA ILE A 40 -4.36 -13.95 19.70
C ILE A 40 -3.49 -14.25 20.92
N LEU A 41 -3.90 -15.21 21.76
CA LEU A 41 -3.13 -15.61 22.95
C LEU A 41 -1.78 -16.26 22.60
N ARG A 42 -1.68 -16.95 21.46
CA ARG A 42 -0.45 -17.60 21.00
C ARG A 42 0.58 -16.61 20.46
N GLU A 43 0.15 -15.61 19.71
CA GLU A 43 1.03 -14.62 19.05
C GLU A 43 1.26 -13.37 19.92
N HIS A 44 0.57 -13.23 21.06
CA HIS A 44 0.72 -12.06 21.92
C HIS A 44 2.09 -12.03 22.63
N PRO A 45 2.84 -10.92 22.54
CA PRO A 45 4.22 -10.82 23.03
C PRO A 45 4.36 -11.00 24.55
N ALA A 46 3.30 -10.76 25.34
CA ALA A 46 3.34 -10.97 26.79
C ALA A 46 3.26 -12.45 27.24
N ALA A 47 2.95 -13.39 26.35
CA ALA A 47 3.05 -14.83 26.65
C ALA A 47 4.51 -15.32 26.67
N HIS A 48 5.43 -14.56 26.08
CA HIS A 48 6.87 -14.71 26.26
C HIS A 48 7.29 -13.93 27.52
N LYS A 49 7.08 -14.54 28.68
CA LYS A 49 7.49 -13.98 29.96
C LYS A 49 9.02 -14.06 30.13
N GLU A 50 9.61 -12.89 30.31
CA GLU A 50 10.90 -12.60 30.98
C GLU A 50 12.16 -13.28 30.43
N GLU A 51 12.82 -12.61 29.49
CA GLU A 51 14.28 -12.46 29.51
C GLU A 51 14.59 -11.04 29.01
N GLU A 52 15.03 -10.19 29.93
CA GLU A 52 15.64 -8.89 29.65
C GLU A 52 16.81 -9.11 28.68
N PRO A 53 16.81 -8.57 27.46
CA PRO A 53 17.99 -8.67 26.61
C PRO A 53 19.01 -7.67 27.13
N GLU A 54 20.08 -8.17 27.76
CA GLU A 54 21.31 -7.38 27.91
C GLU A 54 21.73 -6.82 26.55
N PRO A 55 22.21 -5.58 26.47
CA PRO A 55 22.62 -4.97 25.21
C PRO A 55 23.95 -5.60 24.76
N GLN A 56 23.87 -6.69 24.00
CA GLN A 56 25.01 -7.20 23.25
C GLN A 56 25.14 -6.40 21.97
N ALA A 57 26.09 -5.47 22.01
CA ALA A 57 26.62 -4.78 20.84
C ALA A 57 27.31 -5.77 19.90
N ASP A 58 27.07 -5.53 18.62
CA ASP A 58 27.88 -5.90 17.46
C ASP A 58 28.10 -7.39 17.18
N GLU A 59 27.35 -7.95 16.22
CA GLU A 59 27.97 -8.60 15.07
C GLU A 59 27.17 -8.33 13.78
N GLU A 60 27.84 -7.59 12.90
CA GLU A 60 27.52 -7.32 11.52
C GLU A 60 27.56 -8.65 10.74
N SER A 61 26.40 -9.29 10.53
CA SER A 61 26.33 -10.45 9.64
C SER A 61 25.08 -10.42 8.79
N GLU A 62 25.32 -9.98 7.55
CA GLU A 62 24.58 -10.31 6.34
C GLU A 62 23.07 -10.10 6.38
N LYS A 63 22.66 -8.87 6.03
CA LYS A 63 21.44 -8.64 5.25
C LYS A 63 21.48 -9.50 3.99
N SER A 64 21.09 -10.77 4.11
CA SER A 64 20.48 -11.47 2.99
C SER A 64 19.16 -10.73 2.72
N PRO A 65 19.00 -10.02 1.59
CA PRO A 65 17.69 -9.50 1.25
C PRO A 65 16.81 -10.73 1.08
N ILE A 66 15.81 -10.88 1.96
CA ILE A 66 14.65 -11.71 1.69
C ILE A 66 14.27 -11.38 0.24
N PRO A 67 14.28 -12.33 -0.71
CA PRO A 67 13.84 -12.03 -2.05
C PRO A 67 12.39 -11.60 -1.91
N ARG A 68 12.20 -10.28 -1.99
CA ARG A 68 10.89 -9.67 -2.14
C ARG A 68 10.25 -10.44 -3.29
N PRO A 69 8.99 -10.89 -3.20
CA PRO A 69 8.30 -11.46 -4.35
C PRO A 69 8.19 -10.35 -5.40
N GLU A 70 9.25 -10.17 -6.16
CA GLU A 70 9.28 -9.46 -7.41
C GLU A 70 8.31 -10.22 -8.30
N HIS A 71 7.44 -9.49 -9.00
CA HIS A 71 6.60 -9.98 -10.09
C HIS A 71 5.20 -10.50 -9.72
N SER A 72 4.29 -9.58 -9.41
CA SER A 72 2.94 -9.62 -10.03
C SER A 72 2.11 -8.37 -9.76
N ASP A 73 2.14 -7.86 -8.53
CA ASP A 73 1.05 -6.98 -8.07
C ASP A 73 1.21 -5.54 -8.54
N ASP A 74 2.46 -5.06 -8.66
CA ASP A 74 2.75 -3.74 -9.21
C ASP A 74 2.20 -3.55 -10.62
N SER A 75 2.06 -4.62 -11.40
CA SER A 75 1.49 -4.55 -12.74
C SER A 75 0.00 -4.23 -12.71
N LEU A 76 -0.76 -4.92 -11.88
CA LEU A 76 -2.20 -4.76 -11.77
C LEU A 76 -2.55 -3.41 -11.14
N LEU A 77 -1.76 -3.00 -10.14
CA LEU A 77 -1.86 -1.68 -9.54
C LEU A 77 -1.56 -0.57 -10.57
N SER A 78 -0.46 -0.71 -11.32
CA SER A 78 -0.08 0.28 -12.34
C SER A 78 -1.11 0.37 -13.48
N GLU A 79 -1.68 -0.75 -13.93
CA GLU A 79 -2.74 -0.74 -14.94
C GLU A 79 -4.01 -0.05 -14.41
N SER A 80 -4.39 -0.34 -13.17
CA SER A 80 -5.53 0.29 -12.50
C SER A 80 -5.32 1.81 -12.36
N LEU A 81 -4.12 2.23 -11.97
CA LEU A 81 -3.73 3.64 -11.89
C LEU A 81 -3.80 4.34 -13.26
N ALA A 82 -3.28 3.71 -14.31
CA ALA A 82 -3.39 4.25 -15.67
C ALA A 82 -4.85 4.44 -16.09
N ARG A 83 -5.73 3.47 -15.76
CA ARG A 83 -7.16 3.55 -16.05
C ARG A 83 -7.84 4.69 -15.30
N ILE A 84 -7.44 4.97 -14.05
CA ILE A 84 -7.91 6.12 -13.29
C ILE A 84 -7.47 7.43 -13.96
N PHE A 85 -6.22 7.54 -14.40
CA PHE A 85 -5.75 8.76 -15.09
C PHE A 85 -6.44 9.01 -16.43
N ILE A 86 -6.79 7.96 -17.17
CA ILE A 86 -7.61 8.09 -18.38
C ILE A 86 -8.98 8.69 -18.04
N LYS A 87 -9.63 8.19 -16.98
CA LYS A 87 -10.94 8.71 -16.53
C LYS A 87 -10.87 10.16 -16.07
N GLN A 88 -9.76 10.55 -15.44
CA GLN A 88 -9.52 11.92 -14.98
C GLN A 88 -9.09 12.88 -16.12
N GLY A 89 -8.93 12.39 -17.35
CA GLY A 89 -8.45 13.21 -18.48
C GLY A 89 -6.95 13.50 -18.47
N ARG A 90 -6.17 12.86 -17.60
CA ARG A 90 -4.71 13.03 -17.49
C ARG A 90 -3.98 12.07 -18.42
N TYR A 91 -4.18 12.23 -19.72
CA TYR A 91 -3.71 11.25 -20.72
C TYR A 91 -2.18 11.13 -20.80
N GLU A 92 -1.43 12.21 -20.57
CA GLU A 92 0.05 12.18 -20.61
C GLU A 92 0.63 11.26 -19.52
N ARG A 93 0.13 11.36 -18.28
CA ARG A 93 0.56 10.47 -17.19
C ARG A 93 0.13 9.02 -17.42
N ALA A 94 -1.07 8.81 -17.95
CA ALA A 94 -1.49 7.47 -18.35
C ALA A 94 -0.54 6.88 -19.41
N HIS A 95 -0.11 7.68 -20.39
CA HIS A 95 0.81 7.26 -21.45
C HIS A 95 2.17 6.85 -20.90
N GLU A 96 2.73 7.59 -19.94
CA GLU A 96 3.98 7.23 -19.25
C GLU A 96 3.88 5.86 -18.57
N ILE A 97 2.81 5.60 -17.82
CA ILE A 97 2.61 4.34 -17.10
C ILE A 97 2.49 3.16 -18.07
N ILE A 98 1.66 3.30 -19.11
CA ILE A 98 1.47 2.23 -20.11
C ILE A 98 2.77 1.96 -20.87
N SER A 99 3.58 2.99 -21.16
CA SER A 99 4.91 2.82 -21.77
C SER A 99 5.85 2.01 -20.88
N GLY A 100 5.87 2.30 -19.57
CA GLY A 100 6.63 1.53 -18.58
C GLY A 100 6.16 0.07 -18.50
N LEU A 101 4.85 -0.17 -18.53
CA LEU A 101 4.28 -1.53 -18.53
C LEU A 101 4.63 -2.31 -19.80
N ARG A 102 4.68 -1.67 -20.97
CA ARG A 102 5.11 -2.32 -22.22
C ARG A 102 6.50 -2.93 -22.09
N LEU A 103 7.44 -2.20 -21.48
CA LEU A 103 8.82 -2.64 -21.28
C LEU A 103 8.91 -3.82 -20.30
N LYS A 104 8.13 -3.77 -19.21
CA LYS A 104 8.07 -4.83 -18.20
C LYS A 104 7.37 -6.11 -18.71
N PHE A 105 6.39 -5.98 -19.59
CA PHE A 105 5.53 -7.09 -20.04
C PHE A 105 5.52 -7.25 -21.58
N PRO A 106 6.62 -7.74 -22.18
CA PRO A 106 6.74 -7.85 -23.63
C PRO A 106 5.69 -8.79 -24.25
N LYS A 107 5.23 -9.81 -23.50
CA LYS A 107 4.16 -10.73 -23.92
C LYS A 107 2.85 -10.02 -24.28
N LYS A 108 2.57 -8.88 -23.64
CA LYS A 108 1.39 -8.04 -23.88
C LYS A 108 1.73 -6.79 -24.72
N SER A 109 2.89 -6.74 -25.37
CA SER A 109 3.34 -5.51 -26.06
C SER A 109 2.37 -5.04 -27.16
N ALA A 110 1.68 -5.95 -27.86
CA ALA A 110 0.70 -5.56 -28.87
C ALA A 110 -0.48 -4.79 -28.25
N TYR A 111 -1.01 -5.30 -27.13
CA TYR A 111 -2.08 -4.65 -26.37
C TYR A 111 -1.70 -3.24 -25.90
N PHE A 112 -0.51 -3.08 -25.32
CA PHE A 112 -0.05 -1.77 -24.87
C PHE A 112 0.20 -0.81 -26.04
N ALA A 113 0.64 -1.30 -27.20
CA ALA A 113 0.80 -0.46 -28.38
C ALA A 113 -0.54 0.15 -28.84
N ASP A 114 -1.62 -0.63 -28.79
CA ASP A 114 -2.96 -0.15 -29.10
C ASP A 114 -3.46 0.87 -28.07
N GLN A 115 -3.24 0.62 -26.77
CA GLN A 115 -3.56 1.58 -25.72
C GLN A 115 -2.79 2.91 -25.88
N LEU A 116 -1.50 2.85 -26.23
CA LEU A 116 -0.68 4.04 -26.47
C LEU A 116 -1.18 4.82 -27.69
N ARG A 117 -1.54 4.14 -28.79
CA ARG A 117 -2.17 4.79 -29.96
C ARG A 117 -3.48 5.47 -29.60
N PHE A 118 -4.30 4.85 -28.77
CA PHE A 118 -5.54 5.44 -28.28
C PHE A 118 -5.28 6.70 -27.44
N LEU A 119 -4.36 6.62 -26.47
CA LEU A 119 -3.96 7.75 -25.63
C LEU A 119 -3.41 8.93 -26.44
N GLN A 120 -2.58 8.68 -27.45
CA GLN A 120 -2.07 9.73 -28.33
C GLN A 120 -3.20 10.50 -29.03
N LYS A 121 -4.22 9.79 -29.52
CA LYS A 121 -5.40 10.44 -30.12
C LYS A 121 -6.15 11.30 -29.11
N LEU A 122 -6.30 10.83 -27.87
CA LEU A 122 -6.94 11.60 -26.80
C LEU A 122 -6.17 12.89 -26.47
N ILE A 123 -4.84 12.81 -26.39
CA ILE A 123 -3.97 13.97 -26.14
C ILE A 123 -4.12 15.01 -27.26
N ILE A 124 -4.09 14.58 -28.53
CA ILE A 124 -4.25 15.49 -29.67
C ILE A 124 -5.63 16.16 -29.62
N ASN A 125 -6.69 15.40 -29.35
CA ASN A 125 -8.04 15.93 -29.25
C ASN A 125 -8.21 16.90 -28.07
N GLN A 126 -7.59 16.62 -26.93
CA GLN A 126 -7.59 17.50 -25.77
C GLN A 126 -6.91 18.83 -26.09
N ARG A 127 -5.69 18.80 -26.65
CA ARG A 127 -4.96 20.02 -27.03
C ARG A 127 -5.73 20.86 -28.06
N ARG A 128 -6.42 20.21 -28.99
CA ARG A 128 -7.29 20.89 -29.96
C ARG A 128 -8.47 21.59 -29.29
N LYS A 129 -9.12 20.95 -28.30
CA LYS A 129 -10.20 21.58 -27.52
C LYS A 129 -9.70 22.79 -26.76
N GLU A 130 -8.57 22.66 -26.06
CA GLU A 130 -7.95 23.74 -25.28
C GLU A 130 -7.60 24.93 -26.19
N ALA A 131 -6.99 24.69 -27.35
CA ALA A 131 -6.66 25.74 -28.33
C ALA A 131 -7.90 26.44 -28.91
N SER A 132 -9.00 25.72 -29.12
CA SER A 132 -10.25 26.31 -29.59
C SER A 132 -10.97 27.15 -28.53
N GLN A 133 -10.82 26.81 -27.26
CA GLN A 133 -11.41 27.55 -26.14
C GLN A 133 -10.66 28.87 -25.88
N SER A 134 -9.33 28.85 -25.89
CA SER A 134 -8.52 30.07 -25.67
C SER A 134 -8.73 31.16 -26.74
N HIS A 135 -9.18 30.79 -27.95
CA HIS A 135 -9.43 31.74 -29.03
C HIS A 135 -10.83 32.38 -28.98
N GLY A 136 -11.77 31.78 -28.23
CA GLY A 136 -13.13 32.30 -28.05
C GLY A 136 -13.23 33.37 -26.96
N ASP A 137 -12.46 33.24 -25.87
CA ASP A 137 -12.54 34.14 -24.72
C ASP A 137 -11.87 35.51 -24.95
N SER A 138 -11.01 35.65 -25.98
CA SER A 138 -10.30 36.90 -26.26
C SER A 138 -11.12 37.92 -27.08
N LYS A 139 -12.41 37.66 -27.34
CA LYS A 139 -13.26 38.47 -28.24
C LYS A 139 -14.52 39.06 -27.59
N ASN A 140 -14.67 38.94 -26.26
CA ASN A 140 -15.71 39.60 -25.47
C ASN A 140 -15.13 40.67 -24.57
#